data_AF-A0A432RF42-F1
#
_entry.id   AF-A0A432RF42-F1
#
_cell.length_a   1.000
_cell.length_b   1.000
_cell.length_c   1.000
_cell.angle_alpha   90.00
_cell.angle_beta   90.00
_cell.angle_gamma   90.00
#
_symmetry.space_group_name_H-M   'P 1'
#
loop_
_entity.id
_entity.type
_entity.pdbx_description
1 polymer ?
#
loop_
_entity_poly.entity_id
_entity_poly.type
_entity_poly.pdbx_seq_one_letter_code
_entity_poly.pdbx_strand_id
1 'polypeptide(L)'
;MWLQKEIKLSPRKRGFHLVTDEILRQLPELRKLDIGLLNVFIKHSSASLTINENADPTVRVDFESYFNHAVPENEPYYQHVYEGSDVRVI
;
A
#
# COMPACT_ATOMS: atom_id res chain seq x y z
N MET A 1 21.45 5.81 -15.97
CA MET A 1 21.69 6.08 -14.53
C MET A 1 20.69 5.25 -13.74
N TRP A 2 21.12 4.46 -12.75
CA TRP A 2 20.22 3.71 -11.86
C TRP A 2 20.25 4.39 -10.49
N LEU A 3 19.08 4.74 -9.95
CA LEU A 3 18.93 5.19 -8.57
C LEU A 3 18.16 4.12 -7.78
N GLN A 4 18.68 3.73 -6.62
CA GLN A 4 17.98 2.86 -5.68
C GLN A 4 17.93 3.55 -4.32
N LYS A 5 16.74 3.58 -3.74
CA LYS A 5 16.50 4.27 -2.46
C LYS A 5 15.48 3.49 -1.65
N GLU A 6 15.71 3.44 -0.35
CA GLU A 6 14.72 2.94 0.61
C GLU A 6 13.82 4.08 1.08
N ILE A 7 12.52 3.84 1.07
CA ILE A 7 11.47 4.80 1.44
C ILE A 7 10.75 4.23 2.64
N LYS A 8 10.47 5.06 3.64
CA LYS A 8 9.69 4.66 4.81
C LYS A 8 8.34 5.33 4.77
N LEU A 9 7.29 4.53 4.79
CA LEU A 9 5.93 5.04 4.89
C LEU A 9 5.52 5.11 6.37
N SER A 10 4.69 6.09 6.69
CA SER A 10 4.12 6.24 8.02
C SER A 10 3.15 5.09 8.29
N PRO A 11 3.13 4.55 9.52
CA PRO A 11 2.26 3.43 9.86
C PRO A 11 0.78 3.79 9.68
N ARG A 12 -0.01 2.86 9.14
CA ARG A 12 -1.44 3.02 8.87
C ARG A 12 -2.21 1.81 9.40
N LYS A 13 -3.46 2.07 9.79
CA LYS A 13 -4.43 1.00 10.02
C LYS A 13 -4.80 0.33 8.69
N ARG A 14 -5.38 -0.86 8.74
CA ARG A 14 -5.93 -1.54 7.56
C ARG A 14 -6.88 -0.61 6.79
N GLY A 15 -6.84 -0.72 5.47
CA GLY A 15 -7.60 0.12 4.53
C GLY A 15 -6.74 0.58 3.36
N PHE A 16 -7.34 1.36 2.46
CA PHE A 16 -6.67 1.91 1.29
C PHE A 16 -6.19 3.33 1.55
N HIS A 17 -4.88 3.56 1.45
CA HIS A 17 -4.25 4.84 1.74
C HIS A 17 -3.54 5.40 0.51
N LEU A 18 -3.68 6.71 0.30
CA LEU A 18 -2.88 7.41 -0.69
C LEU A 18 -1.48 7.66 -0.14
N VAL A 19 -0.48 7.13 -0.82
CA VAL A 19 0.93 7.24 -0.43
C VAL A 19 1.78 8.01 -1.44
N THR A 20 1.18 8.49 -2.54
CA THR A 20 1.88 9.19 -3.64
C THR A 20 2.70 10.37 -3.13
N ASP A 21 2.11 11.27 -2.35
CA ASP A 21 2.81 12.46 -1.84
C ASP A 21 3.92 12.12 -0.85
N GLU A 22 3.78 11.03 -0.11
CA GLU A 22 4.79 10.55 0.84
C GLU A 22 5.98 9.94 0.10
N ILE A 23 5.73 9.18 -0.97
CA ILE A 23 6.76 8.64 -1.87
C ILE A 23 7.49 9.78 -2.60
N LEU A 24 6.76 10.72 -3.20
CA LEU A 24 7.34 11.84 -3.96
C LEU A 24 8.21 12.75 -3.09
N ARG A 25 7.82 13.00 -1.83
CA ARG A 25 8.64 13.77 -0.89
C ARG A 25 9.97 13.08 -0.57
N GLN A 26 10.01 11.76 -0.63
CA GLN A 26 11.23 10.97 -0.36
C GLN A 26 12.06 10.69 -1.62
N LEU A 27 11.54 10.98 -2.82
CA LEU A 27 12.25 10.85 -4.11
C LEU A 27 12.37 12.18 -4.87
N PRO A 28 12.98 13.23 -4.29
CA PRO A 28 13.18 14.51 -4.99
C PRO A 28 14.01 14.39 -6.29
N GLU A 29 14.81 13.33 -6.41
CA GLU A 29 15.64 13.04 -7.58
C GLU A 29 14.82 12.80 -8.86
N LEU A 30 13.55 12.35 -8.72
CA LEU A 30 12.64 12.16 -9.86
C LEU A 30 12.42 13.44 -10.66
N ARG A 31 12.51 14.61 -10.02
CA ARG A 31 12.33 15.92 -10.70
C ARG A 31 13.44 16.25 -11.71
N LYS A 32 14.54 15.51 -11.70
CA LYS A 32 15.67 15.70 -12.62
C LYS A 32 15.62 14.76 -13.84
N LEU A 33 14.60 13.89 -13.89
CA LEU A 33 14.44 12.88 -14.93
C LEU A 33 13.20 13.21 -15.75
N ASP A 34 13.35 13.42 -17.05
CA ASP A 34 12.21 13.64 -17.94
C ASP A 34 11.52 12.32 -18.30
N ILE A 35 12.29 11.23 -18.46
CA ILE A 35 11.80 9.91 -18.87
C ILE A 35 12.60 8.83 -18.13
N GLY A 36 11.91 7.80 -17.64
CA GLY A 36 12.54 6.65 -17.00
C GLY A 36 11.54 5.58 -16.59
N LEU A 37 12.05 4.53 -15.94
CA LEU A 37 11.24 3.47 -15.34
C LEU A 37 11.42 3.51 -13.82
N LEU A 38 10.30 3.56 -13.09
CA LEU A 38 10.29 3.50 -11.63
C LEU A 38 9.74 2.15 -11.18
N ASN A 39 10.57 1.38 -10.47
CA ASN A 39 10.14 0.16 -9.81
C ASN A 39 9.94 0.44 -8.32
N VAL A 40 8.73 0.20 -7.81
CA VAL A 40 8.42 0.34 -6.38
C VAL A 40 8.13 -1.03 -5.80
N PHE A 41 8.95 -1.46 -4.84
CA PHE A 41 8.83 -2.75 -4.19
C PHE A 41 8.52 -2.57 -2.70
N ILE A 42 7.44 -3.20 -2.24
CA ILE A 42 7.08 -3.23 -0.83
C ILE A 42 7.78 -4.40 -0.13
N LYS A 43 8.51 -4.11 0.95
CA LYS A 43 9.26 -5.11 1.73
C LYS A 43 8.43 -5.74 2.86
N HIS A 44 7.10 -5.80 2.70
CA HIS A 44 6.16 -6.34 3.67
C HIS A 44 5.26 -7.40 3.01
N SER A 45 4.93 -8.46 3.75
CA SER A 45 4.03 -9.54 3.29
C SER A 45 2.55 -9.23 3.53
N SER A 46 2.25 -8.35 4.49
CA SER A 46 0.89 -8.00 4.91
C SER A 46 0.35 -6.70 4.27
N ALA A 47 1.08 -6.12 3.31
CA ALA A 47 0.61 -4.98 2.52
C ALA A 47 0.98 -5.11 1.06
N SER A 48 0.23 -4.39 0.24
CA SER A 48 0.42 -4.31 -1.21
C SER A 48 0.37 -2.86 -1.68
N LEU A 49 1.01 -2.60 -2.82
CA LEU A 49 0.92 -1.34 -3.54
C LEU A 49 0.04 -1.56 -4.77
N THR A 50 -0.90 -0.65 -5.00
CA THR A 50 -1.77 -0.67 -6.18
C THR A 50 -1.84 0.72 -6.80
N ILE A 51 -2.06 0.76 -8.10
CA ILE A 51 -2.39 1.98 -8.84
C ILE A 51 -3.89 1.94 -9.13
N ASN A 52 -4.61 3.01 -8.80
CA ASN A 52 -6.05 3.09 -8.98
C ASN A 52 -6.48 4.54 -9.25
N GLU A 53 -7.76 4.73 -9.56
CA GLU A 53 -8.38 6.04 -9.66
C GLU A 53 -8.32 6.79 -8.33
N ASN A 54 -8.03 8.10 -8.41
CA ASN A 54 -7.98 9.00 -7.25
C ASN A 54 -8.81 10.29 -7.46
N ALA A 55 -9.72 10.30 -8.44
CA ALA A 55 -10.62 11.43 -8.63
C ALA A 55 -11.79 11.39 -7.63
N ASP A 56 -12.36 10.21 -7.40
CA ASP A 56 -13.47 10.01 -6.48
C ASP A 56 -13.02 9.28 -5.19
N PRO A 57 -13.19 9.88 -3.99
CA PRO A 57 -12.85 9.22 -2.73
C PRO A 57 -13.66 7.93 -2.46
N THR A 58 -14.83 7.75 -3.08
CA THR A 58 -15.70 6.57 -2.89
C THR A 58 -15.06 5.29 -3.41
N VAL A 59 -14.19 5.37 -4.42
CA VAL A 59 -13.45 4.20 -4.96
C VAL A 59 -12.68 3.47 -3.86
N ARG A 60 -12.10 4.20 -2.91
CA ARG A 60 -11.38 3.59 -1.78
C ARG A 60 -12.32 2.87 -0.82
N VAL A 61 -13.50 3.43 -0.60
CA VAL A 61 -14.53 2.85 0.27
C VAL A 61 -15.10 1.58 -0.36
N ASP A 62 -15.35 1.60 -1.66
CA ASP A 62 -15.85 0.44 -2.41
C ASP A 62 -14.82 -0.69 -2.43
N PHE A 63 -13.54 -0.36 -2.64
CA PHE A 63 -12.45 -1.33 -2.56
C PHE A 63 -12.35 -1.94 -1.16
N GLU A 64 -12.33 -1.11 -0.12
CA GLU A 64 -12.31 -1.59 1.26
C GLU A 64 -13.51 -2.49 1.56
N SER A 65 -14.71 -2.09 1.14
CA SER A 65 -15.95 -2.84 1.33
C SER A 65 -15.92 -4.18 0.60
N TYR A 66 -15.46 -4.19 -0.65
CA TYR A 66 -15.34 -5.42 -1.43
C TYR A 66 -14.36 -6.41 -0.80
N PHE A 67 -13.18 -5.95 -0.38
CA PHE A 67 -12.20 -6.83 0.26
C PHE A 67 -12.69 -7.37 1.60
N ASN A 68 -13.36 -6.53 2.39
CA ASN A 68 -14.00 -6.97 3.64
C ASN A 68 -15.09 -8.02 3.43
N HIS A 69 -15.78 -7.98 2.29
CA HIS A 69 -16.80 -8.95 1.93
C HIS A 69 -16.21 -10.25 1.34
N ALA A 70 -15.26 -10.12 0.41
CA ALA A 70 -14.70 -11.25 -0.32
C ALA A 70 -13.72 -12.07 0.51
N VAL A 71 -12.95 -11.42 1.40
CA VAL A 71 -11.98 -12.06 2.29
C VAL A 71 -12.15 -11.45 3.69
N PRO A 72 -13.17 -11.89 4.44
CA PRO A 72 -13.41 -11.39 5.79
C PRO A 72 -12.25 -11.76 6.71
N GLU A 73 -12.03 -10.94 7.73
CA GLU A 73 -10.99 -11.19 8.74
C GLU A 73 -11.47 -12.18 9.80
N ASN A 74 -10.54 -12.94 10.37
CA ASN A 74 -10.79 -13.83 11.51
C ASN A 74 -11.83 -14.93 11.24
N GLU A 75 -11.94 -15.38 10.00
CA GLU A 75 -12.77 -16.55 9.69
C GLU A 75 -12.27 -17.78 10.47
N PRO A 76 -13.16 -18.59 11.07
CA PRO A 76 -12.78 -19.67 11.98
C PRO A 76 -11.99 -20.80 11.31
N TYR A 77 -12.01 -20.85 9.97
CA TYR A 77 -11.24 -21.81 9.18
C TYR A 77 -9.82 -21.32 8.85
N TYR A 78 -9.47 -20.06 9.14
CA TYR A 78 -8.10 -19.58 8.98
C TYR A 78 -7.18 -20.22 10.02
N GLN A 79 -6.11 -20.85 9.53
CA GLN A 79 -5.11 -21.53 10.37
C GLN A 79 -3.88 -20.64 10.66
N HIS A 80 -3.66 -19.63 9.82
CA HIS A 80 -2.51 -18.74 9.93
C HIS A 80 -2.82 -17.56 10.88
N VAL A 81 -2.79 -17.83 12.19
CA VAL A 81 -3.16 -16.85 13.25
C VAL A 81 -1.97 -16.34 14.07
N TYR A 82 -0.74 -16.73 13.70
CA TYR A 82 0.47 -16.41 14.46
C TYR A 82 0.84 -14.91 14.43
N GLU A 83 0.40 -14.18 13.41
CA GLU A 83 0.66 -12.74 13.25
C GLU A 83 -0.39 -11.86 14.00
N GLY A 84 -1.36 -12.50 14.67
CA GLY A 84 -2.55 -11.88 15.25
C GLY A 84 -3.74 -11.97 14.29
N SER A 85 -4.83 -11.26 14.57
CA SER A 85 -5.75 -10.84 13.49
C SER A 85 -4.89 -10.14 12.43
N ASP A 86 -5.16 -10.32 11.13
CA ASP A 86 -4.39 -9.81 9.95
C ASP A 86 -4.07 -8.29 9.94
N VAL A 87 -4.41 -7.60 11.03
CA VAL A 87 -4.25 -6.18 11.34
C VAL A 87 -3.25 -5.97 12.49
N ARG A 88 -1.98 -6.38 12.36
CA ARG A 88 -0.93 -5.67 13.10
C ARG A 88 -0.35 -4.59 12.20
N VAL A 89 -0.79 -3.36 12.51
CA VAL A 89 -0.28 -2.04 12.12
C VAL A 89 1.10 -2.15 11.47
N ILE A 90 1.13 -1.91 10.17
CA ILE A 90 2.35 -1.56 9.44
C ILE A 90 2.53 -0.07 9.57
#